data_AF-A0A4Q6BGQ4-F1
#
_entry.id   AF-A0A4Q6BGQ4-F1
#
_cell.length_a   1.000
_cell.length_b   1.000
_cell.length_c   1.000
_cell.angle_alpha   90.00
_cell.angle_beta   90.00
_cell.angle_gamma   90.00
#
_symmetry.space_group_name_H-M   'P 1'
#
loop_
_entity.id
_entity.type
_entity.pdbx_description
1 polymer ?
#
loop_
_entity_poly.entity_id
_entity_poly.type
_entity_poly.pdbx_seq_one_letter_code
_entity_poly.pdbx_strand_id
1 'polypeptide(L)'
;MKMIFASVLGLCVIEPAQAFTPADLSAALDCHKAVLSFSEGRSQKLDFDEKVATPLMISSGGNIYVYSNKTAYSVKNVYQGKKVAVRIQEQGKAFESEIEIGQKAGEFGNKSTKVSQGVAAMDLKETTNDAALNSLYDEIAARLSTVKNNTGFRYKYGLITTQVTDALRKCQDIASKKVAAAAQASLSTFEAPAGKGNKSARPVKSAR
;
A
#
# COMPACT_ATOMS: atom_id res chain seq x y z
N MET A 1 23.15 48.03 37.28
CA MET A 1 22.12 47.03 36.90
C MET A 1 22.52 46.45 35.55
N LYS A 2 22.96 45.18 35.50
CA LYS A 2 23.31 44.48 34.25
C LYS A 2 22.10 43.65 33.83
N MET A 3 21.51 43.94 32.67
CA MET A 3 20.52 43.07 32.06
C MET A 3 21.23 41.94 31.33
N ILE A 4 20.99 40.70 31.78
CA ILE A 4 21.40 39.50 31.05
C ILE A 4 20.25 39.17 30.09
N PHE A 5 20.49 39.38 28.80
CA PHE A 5 19.65 38.84 27.74
C PHE A 5 19.79 37.32 27.72
N ALA A 6 18.76 36.61 28.19
CA ALA A 6 18.64 35.18 27.99
C ALA A 6 18.13 34.91 26.58
N SER A 7 19.06 34.72 25.64
CA SER A 7 18.73 34.16 24.32
C SER A 7 18.34 32.70 24.50
N VAL A 8 17.04 32.42 24.50
CA VAL A 8 16.51 31.06 24.31
C VAL A 8 16.79 30.67 22.86
N LEU A 9 17.98 30.11 22.63
CA LEU A 9 18.27 29.32 21.44
C LEU A 9 17.36 28.09 21.50
N GLY A 10 16.19 28.21 20.88
CA GLY A 10 15.35 27.07 20.56
C GLY A 10 16.16 26.13 19.69
N LEU A 11 16.66 25.03 20.27
CA LEU A 11 17.12 23.89 19.52
C LEU A 11 15.92 23.39 18.70
N CYS A 12 15.83 23.81 17.44
CA CYS A 12 15.14 23.03 16.44
C CYS A 12 15.85 21.68 16.39
N VAL A 13 15.27 20.68 17.05
CA VAL A 13 15.62 19.28 16.84
C VAL A 13 15.20 18.97 15.42
N ILE A 14 16.13 19.17 14.48
CA ILE A 14 16.00 18.67 13.13
C ILE A 14 16.17 17.17 13.28
N GLU A 15 15.07 16.44 13.42
CA GLU A 15 15.09 14.98 13.35
C GLU A 15 15.85 14.63 12.06
N PRO A 16 16.97 13.90 12.13
CA PRO A 16 17.67 13.52 10.92
C PRO A 16 16.68 12.73 10.07
N ALA A 17 16.53 13.13 8.80
CA ALA A 17 15.77 12.36 7.83
C ALA A 17 16.37 10.94 7.85
N GLN A 18 15.64 9.99 8.44
CA GLN A 18 16.07 8.60 8.47
C GLN A 18 16.16 8.14 7.03
N ALA A 19 17.38 7.85 6.59
CA ALA A 19 17.61 7.32 5.26
C ALA A 19 16.91 5.97 5.15
N PHE A 20 16.13 5.83 4.08
CA PHE A 20 15.45 4.60 3.72
C PHE A 20 16.38 3.37 3.74
N THR A 21 15.90 2.26 4.29
CA THR A 21 16.58 0.97 4.28
C THR A 21 15.80 -0.08 3.46
N PRO A 22 16.48 -1.09 2.90
CA PRO A 22 15.80 -2.26 2.30
C PRO A 22 14.85 -2.97 3.27
N ALA A 23 15.09 -2.86 4.59
CA ALA A 23 14.20 -3.40 5.61
C ALA A 23 12.86 -2.65 5.64
N ASP A 24 12.85 -1.33 5.43
CA ASP A 24 11.63 -0.53 5.35
C ASP A 24 10.76 -0.94 4.16
N LEU A 25 11.39 -1.26 3.02
CA LEU A 25 10.67 -1.79 1.86
C LEU A 25 10.04 -3.15 2.13
N SER A 26 10.82 -4.06 2.71
CA SER A 26 10.32 -5.39 3.04
C SER A 26 9.15 -5.31 4.01
N ALA A 27 9.27 -4.51 5.07
CA ALA A 27 8.19 -4.31 6.05
C ALA A 27 6.95 -3.68 5.40
N ALA A 28 7.12 -2.69 4.52
CA ALA A 28 6.03 -2.08 3.78
C ALA A 28 5.31 -3.09 2.87
N LEU A 29 6.07 -3.91 2.13
CA LEU A 29 5.50 -4.94 1.25
C LEU A 29 4.81 -6.05 2.04
N ASP A 30 5.32 -6.43 3.20
CA ASP A 30 4.69 -7.43 4.05
C ASP A 30 3.39 -6.90 4.67
N CYS A 31 3.35 -5.64 5.10
CA CYS A 31 2.11 -4.97 5.49
C CYS A 31 1.11 -4.92 4.32
N HIS A 32 1.55 -4.52 3.12
CA HIS A 32 0.70 -4.50 1.92
C HIS A 32 0.09 -5.87 1.62
N LYS A 33 0.91 -6.93 1.62
CA LYS A 33 0.46 -8.32 1.41
C LYS A 33 -0.55 -8.75 2.48
N ALA A 34 -0.34 -8.39 3.74
CA ALA A 34 -1.20 -8.77 4.84
C ALA A 34 -2.62 -8.18 4.73
N VAL A 35 -2.76 -6.96 4.20
CA VAL A 35 -4.06 -6.28 4.10
C VAL A 35 -4.74 -6.45 2.75
N LEU A 36 -4.06 -7.04 1.76
CA LEU A 36 -4.52 -7.17 0.38
C LEU A 36 -5.88 -7.87 0.28
N SER A 37 -6.08 -8.97 1.00
CA SER A 37 -7.32 -9.77 0.94
C SER A 37 -8.52 -9.10 1.62
N PHE A 38 -8.30 -8.00 2.32
CA PHE A 38 -9.30 -7.29 3.14
C PHE A 38 -9.53 -5.85 2.67
N SER A 39 -8.83 -5.42 1.62
CA SER A 39 -8.82 -4.04 1.14
C SER A 39 -8.92 -3.97 -0.37
N GLU A 40 -9.53 -2.89 -0.84
CA GLU A 40 -9.41 -2.47 -2.22
C GLU A 40 -8.28 -1.46 -2.34
N GLY A 41 -7.60 -1.46 -3.48
CA GLY A 41 -6.52 -0.53 -3.74
C GLY A 41 -6.22 -0.41 -5.22
N ARG A 42 -5.30 0.51 -5.54
CA ARG A 42 -4.93 0.84 -6.92
C ARG A 42 -3.67 0.08 -7.37
N SER A 43 -3.07 -0.69 -6.48
CA SER A 43 -1.91 -1.49 -6.81
C SER A 43 -2.27 -2.78 -7.55
N GLN A 44 -1.49 -3.12 -8.57
CA GLN A 44 -1.66 -4.34 -9.36
C GLN A 44 -0.49 -5.29 -9.12
N LYS A 45 -0.77 -6.59 -8.92
CA LYS A 45 0.28 -7.62 -8.95
C LYS A 45 0.67 -7.94 -10.40
N LEU A 46 1.95 -7.86 -10.72
CA LEU A 46 2.50 -8.27 -12.01
C LEU A 46 2.79 -9.76 -12.01
N ASP A 47 2.22 -10.48 -12.96
CA ASP A 47 2.52 -11.90 -13.13
C ASP A 47 3.81 -12.00 -13.95
N PHE A 48 4.89 -12.37 -13.27
CA PHE A 48 6.11 -12.90 -13.86
C PHE A 48 6.12 -14.43 -13.69
N ASP A 49 7.02 -15.13 -14.39
CA ASP A 49 7.21 -16.59 -14.24
C ASP A 49 7.32 -17.00 -12.75
N GLU A 50 6.86 -18.21 -12.41
CA GLU A 50 6.63 -18.75 -11.05
C GLU A 50 7.85 -18.67 -10.12
N LYS A 51 9.03 -18.41 -10.67
CA LYS A 51 10.32 -18.34 -9.97
C LYS A 51 10.68 -16.94 -9.46
N VAL A 52 9.82 -15.95 -9.68
CA VAL A 52 10.04 -14.55 -9.30
C VAL A 52 8.96 -14.11 -8.34
N ALA A 53 9.34 -13.43 -7.26
CA ALA A 53 8.35 -12.81 -6.39
C ALA A 53 7.51 -11.82 -7.20
N THR A 54 6.21 -12.09 -7.34
CA THR A 54 5.20 -11.29 -8.09
C THR A 54 5.27 -9.81 -7.68
N PRO A 55 5.87 -8.93 -8.50
CA PRO A 55 6.12 -7.55 -8.10
C PRO A 55 4.83 -6.75 -8.05
N LEU A 56 4.83 -5.76 -7.18
CA LEU A 56 3.71 -4.86 -6.98
C LEU A 56 3.88 -3.63 -7.84
N MET A 57 2.90 -3.32 -8.68
CA MET A 57 2.90 -2.09 -9.49
C MET A 57 1.92 -1.07 -8.92
N ILE A 58 2.33 0.20 -8.86
CA ILE A 58 1.54 1.35 -8.37
C ILE A 58 1.75 2.51 -9.33
N SER A 59 0.69 3.23 -9.69
CA SER A 59 0.82 4.54 -10.35
C SER A 59 0.59 5.66 -9.35
N SER A 60 1.57 6.55 -9.19
CA SER A 60 1.50 7.69 -8.27
C SER A 60 2.39 8.84 -8.75
N GLY A 61 1.97 10.08 -8.50
CA GLY A 61 2.79 11.27 -8.77
C GLY A 61 3.27 11.41 -10.22
N GLY A 62 2.49 10.92 -11.20
CA GLY A 62 2.89 10.91 -12.61
C GLY A 62 3.94 9.85 -12.98
N ASN A 63 4.25 8.92 -12.07
CA ASN A 63 5.15 7.80 -12.29
C ASN A 63 4.39 6.46 -12.18
N ILE A 64 5.00 5.44 -12.76
CA ILE A 64 4.69 4.03 -12.47
C ILE A 64 5.87 3.52 -11.64
N TYR A 65 5.54 2.93 -10.49
CA TYR A 65 6.47 2.26 -9.61
C TYR A 65 6.22 0.76 -9.67
N VAL A 66 7.29 -0.03 -9.68
CA VAL A 66 7.25 -1.49 -9.52
C VAL A 66 8.14 -1.87 -8.35
N TYR A 67 7.60 -2.60 -7.39
CA TYR A 67 8.29 -3.04 -6.19
C TYR A 67 8.49 -4.55 -6.25
N SER A 68 9.75 -4.96 -6.20
CA SER A 68 10.08 -6.32 -5.82
C SER A 68 10.38 -6.39 -4.33
N ASN A 69 10.70 -7.58 -3.83
CA ASN A 69 11.04 -7.76 -2.41
C ASN A 69 12.30 -6.98 -1.98
N LYS A 70 13.15 -6.53 -2.91
CA LYS A 70 14.46 -5.91 -2.60
C LYS A 70 14.63 -4.51 -3.18
N THR A 71 13.96 -4.22 -4.29
CA THR A 71 14.24 -3.05 -5.09
C THR A 71 12.94 -2.40 -5.54
N ALA A 72 12.94 -1.06 -5.60
CA ALA A 72 11.89 -0.30 -6.26
C ALA A 72 12.40 0.18 -7.61
N TYR A 73 11.54 0.11 -8.61
CA TYR A 73 11.79 0.61 -9.95
C TYR A 73 10.76 1.68 -10.28
N SER A 74 11.13 2.67 -11.09
CA SER A 74 10.16 3.63 -11.59
C SER A 74 10.44 4.14 -12.99
N VAL A 75 9.40 4.70 -13.57
CA VAL A 75 9.41 5.39 -14.86
C VAL A 75 8.30 6.43 -14.88
N LYS A 76 8.51 7.52 -15.62
CA LYS A 76 7.46 8.51 -15.86
C LYS A 76 6.29 7.84 -16.60
N ASN A 77 5.07 8.08 -16.15
CA ASN A 77 3.87 7.53 -16.78
C ASN A 77 3.55 8.27 -18.08
N VAL A 78 4.14 7.82 -19.19
CA VAL A 78 3.86 8.28 -20.56
C VAL A 78 3.10 7.24 -21.39
N TYR A 79 2.64 6.18 -20.71
CA TYR A 79 2.04 4.98 -21.31
C TYR A 79 0.53 4.87 -21.04
N GLN A 80 -0.08 5.91 -20.46
CA GLN A 80 -1.52 5.98 -20.19
C GLN A 80 -2.34 5.61 -21.44
N GLY A 81 -3.29 4.68 -21.27
CA GLY A 81 -4.12 4.14 -22.34
C GLY A 81 -3.40 3.21 -23.32
N LYS A 82 -2.17 2.76 -23.03
CA LYS A 82 -1.38 1.87 -23.90
C LYS A 82 -1.16 0.51 -23.25
N LYS A 83 -1.02 -0.48 -24.12
CA LYS A 83 -0.48 -1.80 -23.79
C LYS A 83 1.04 -1.76 -23.89
N VAL A 84 1.73 -2.20 -22.84
CA VAL A 84 3.19 -2.16 -22.72
C VAL A 84 3.73 -3.43 -22.08
N ALA A 85 4.98 -3.77 -22.37
CA ALA A 85 5.71 -4.82 -21.68
C ALA A 85 6.51 -4.19 -20.53
N VAL A 86 6.07 -4.37 -19.30
CA VAL A 86 6.81 -3.97 -18.09
C VAL A 86 8.03 -4.86 -17.99
N ARG A 87 9.24 -4.28 -18.04
CA ARG A 87 10.49 -5.02 -17.88
C ARG A 87 11.24 -4.55 -16.63
N ILE A 88 11.52 -5.48 -15.72
CA ILE A 88 12.47 -5.24 -14.62
C ILE A 88 13.69 -6.15 -14.78
N GLN A 89 14.85 -5.69 -14.31
CA GLN A 89 16.07 -6.50 -14.25
C GLN A 89 16.45 -6.77 -12.80
N GLU A 90 16.57 -8.05 -12.46
CA GLU A 90 16.99 -8.51 -11.14
C GLU A 90 18.05 -9.60 -11.27
N GLN A 91 19.17 -9.43 -10.57
CA GLN A 91 20.26 -10.41 -10.55
C GLN A 91 20.74 -10.83 -11.96
N GLY A 92 20.75 -9.89 -12.91
CA GLY A 92 21.13 -10.14 -14.31
C GLY A 92 20.08 -10.86 -15.15
N LYS A 93 18.87 -11.09 -14.63
CA LYS A 93 17.74 -11.65 -15.38
C LYS A 93 16.68 -10.59 -15.62
N ALA A 94 16.19 -10.51 -16.85
CA ALA A 94 15.06 -9.66 -17.21
C ALA A 94 13.75 -10.43 -17.01
N PHE A 95 12.78 -9.78 -16.38
CA PHE A 95 11.42 -10.29 -16.20
C PHE A 95 10.44 -9.36 -16.90
N GLU A 96 9.52 -9.94 -17.66
CA GLU A 96 8.59 -9.21 -18.51
C GLU A 96 7.14 -9.63 -18.31
N SER A 97 6.25 -8.64 -18.29
CA SER A 97 4.81 -8.83 -18.16
C SER A 97 4.13 -7.77 -19.02
N GLU A 98 3.26 -8.22 -19.92
CA GLU A 98 2.42 -7.33 -20.69
C GLU A 98 1.29 -6.81 -19.81
N ILE A 99 1.06 -5.50 -19.83
CA ILE A 99 -0.02 -4.86 -19.10
C ILE A 99 -0.64 -3.73 -19.90
N GLU A 100 -1.94 -3.56 -19.74
CA GLU A 100 -2.64 -2.36 -20.18
C GLU A 100 -2.62 -1.30 -19.08
N ILE A 101 -2.06 -0.13 -19.37
CA ILE A 101 -2.12 1.02 -18.47
C ILE A 101 -3.44 1.75 -18.75
N GLY A 102 -4.29 1.86 -17.74
CA GLY A 102 -5.61 2.47 -17.87
C GLY A 102 -5.58 3.94 -18.27
N GLN A 103 -6.75 4.48 -18.60
CA GLN A 103 -6.89 5.88 -18.99
C GLN A 103 -6.91 6.84 -17.81
N LYS A 104 -7.08 6.37 -16.57
CA LYS A 104 -6.92 7.19 -15.36
C LYS A 104 -5.74 6.73 -14.52
N ALA A 105 -5.20 7.64 -13.72
CA ALA A 105 -4.11 7.33 -12.82
C ALA A 105 -4.52 6.24 -11.81
N GLY A 106 -3.74 5.16 -11.74
CA GLY A 106 -4.00 4.02 -10.86
C GLY A 106 -4.97 2.97 -11.42
N GLU A 107 -5.46 3.14 -12.65
CA GLU A 107 -6.16 2.07 -13.36
C GLU A 107 -5.16 1.21 -14.13
N PHE A 108 -5.28 -0.11 -13.96
CA PHE A 108 -4.52 -1.11 -14.71
C PHE A 108 -5.49 -2.13 -15.27
N GLY A 109 -5.32 -2.47 -16.55
CA GLY A 109 -6.16 -3.43 -17.26
C GLY A 109 -5.58 -4.85 -17.21
N ASN A 110 -5.86 -5.62 -18.27
CA ASN A 110 -5.46 -7.01 -18.36
C ASN A 110 -3.93 -7.16 -18.34
N LYS A 111 -3.47 -8.28 -17.78
CA LYS A 111 -2.05 -8.65 -17.65
C LYS A 111 -1.77 -10.03 -18.24
N SER A 112 -0.56 -10.23 -18.74
CA SER A 112 -0.12 -11.49 -19.35
C SER A 112 1.39 -11.69 -19.17
N THR A 113 1.80 -12.91 -18.84
CA THR A 113 3.22 -13.32 -18.84
C THR A 113 3.74 -13.56 -20.26
N LYS A 114 2.86 -13.67 -21.25
CA LYS A 114 3.20 -13.72 -22.67
C LYS A 114 3.15 -12.30 -23.25
N VAL A 115 4.30 -11.78 -23.64
CA VAL A 115 4.42 -10.49 -24.32
C VAL A 115 4.17 -10.66 -25.81
N SER A 116 3.18 -9.94 -26.33
CA SER A 116 2.83 -9.97 -27.76
C SER A 116 3.92 -9.29 -28.59
N GLN A 117 4.14 -9.78 -29.82
CA GLN A 117 5.07 -9.14 -30.75
C GLN A 117 4.64 -7.69 -31.04
N GLY A 118 5.61 -6.77 -31.09
CA GLY A 118 5.37 -5.35 -31.38
C GLY A 118 4.90 -4.50 -30.19
N VAL A 119 4.73 -5.09 -29.00
CA VAL A 119 4.43 -4.31 -27.78
C VAL A 119 5.69 -3.59 -27.30
N ALA A 120 5.58 -2.28 -27.08
CA ALA A 120 6.70 -1.47 -26.60
C ALA A 120 7.11 -1.87 -25.18
N ALA A 121 8.42 -1.98 -24.95
CA ALA A 121 8.97 -2.20 -23.63
C ALA A 121 8.95 -0.91 -22.82
N MET A 122 8.53 -1.04 -21.56
CA MET A 122 8.68 -0.02 -20.53
C MET A 122 9.89 -0.42 -19.69
N ASP A 123 11.04 0.19 -19.97
CA ASP A 123 12.28 -0.07 -19.23
C ASP A 123 12.27 0.73 -17.92
N LEU A 124 11.99 0.05 -16.81
CA LEU A 124 12.01 0.69 -15.50
C LEU A 124 13.43 0.81 -14.98
N LYS A 125 13.72 1.95 -14.37
CA LYS A 125 15.01 2.21 -13.73
C LYS A 125 14.90 1.90 -12.24
N GLU A 126 15.95 1.36 -11.65
CA GLU A 126 16.02 1.22 -10.19
C GLU A 126 16.00 2.61 -9.54
N THR A 127 15.01 2.86 -8.68
CA THR A 127 14.80 4.15 -8.01
C THR A 127 14.44 3.98 -6.54
N THR A 128 15.10 3.08 -5.86
CA THR A 128 14.94 2.84 -4.44
C THR A 128 15.29 4.12 -3.64
N ASN A 129 14.28 4.97 -3.41
CA ASN A 129 14.38 6.29 -2.78
C ASN A 129 13.10 6.63 -1.99
N ASP A 130 13.12 7.74 -1.26
CA ASP A 130 12.00 8.17 -0.41
C ASP A 130 10.69 8.36 -1.20
N ALA A 131 10.76 8.81 -2.45
CA ALA A 131 9.57 9.01 -3.28
C ALA A 131 8.89 7.66 -3.63
N ALA A 132 9.67 6.63 -3.94
CA ALA A 132 9.16 5.29 -4.15
C ALA A 132 8.51 4.77 -2.87
N LEU A 133 9.23 4.77 -1.74
CA LEU A 133 8.66 4.28 -0.48
C LEU A 133 7.40 5.04 -0.06
N ASN A 134 7.38 6.37 -0.18
CA ASN A 134 6.21 7.17 0.14
C ASN A 134 5.00 6.80 -0.73
N SER A 135 5.21 6.49 -2.01
CA SER A 135 4.11 6.04 -2.87
C SER A 135 3.55 4.66 -2.47
N LEU A 136 4.40 3.77 -1.94
CA LEU A 136 3.97 2.49 -1.36
C LEU A 136 3.20 2.72 -0.04
N TYR A 137 3.68 3.59 0.84
CA TYR A 137 2.98 3.97 2.06
C TYR A 137 1.62 4.64 1.79
N ASP A 138 1.53 5.46 0.75
CA ASP A 138 0.28 6.09 0.33
C ASP A 138 -0.76 5.06 -0.10
N GLU A 139 -0.35 4.06 -0.88
CA GLU A 139 -1.22 2.96 -1.28
C GLU A 139 -1.64 2.11 -0.08
N ILE A 140 -0.73 1.79 0.83
CA ILE A 140 -1.03 1.03 2.05
C ILE A 140 -2.04 1.79 2.93
N ALA A 141 -1.82 3.09 3.16
CA ALA A 141 -2.74 3.92 3.95
C ALA A 141 -4.13 4.03 3.30
N ALA A 142 -4.19 4.13 1.97
CA ALA A 142 -5.45 4.12 1.23
C ALA A 142 -6.18 2.76 1.41
N ARG A 143 -5.46 1.65 1.23
CA ARG A 143 -5.98 0.30 1.46
C ARG A 143 -6.53 0.11 2.87
N LEU A 144 -5.75 0.47 3.88
CA LEU A 144 -6.15 0.42 5.30
C LEU A 144 -7.44 1.22 5.56
N SER A 145 -7.60 2.37 4.90
CA SER A 145 -8.80 3.19 5.00
C SER A 145 -10.04 2.50 4.41
N THR A 146 -9.87 1.64 3.39
CA THR A 146 -10.97 0.83 2.85
C THR A 146 -11.34 -0.34 3.77
N VAL A 147 -10.37 -0.94 4.48
CA VAL A 147 -10.63 -2.02 5.45
C VAL A 147 -11.64 -1.55 6.51
N LYS A 148 -11.50 -0.31 7.00
CA LYS A 148 -12.43 0.31 7.94
C LYS A 148 -13.88 0.32 7.44
N ASN A 149 -14.07 0.57 6.15
CA ASN A 149 -15.38 0.73 5.53
C ASN A 149 -15.95 -0.59 4.99
N ASN A 150 -15.13 -1.64 4.89
CA ASN A 150 -15.54 -2.95 4.40
C ASN A 150 -16.19 -3.78 5.52
N THR A 151 -17.29 -3.27 6.06
CA THR A 151 -18.04 -3.84 7.19
C THR A 151 -18.69 -5.19 6.90
N GLY A 152 -18.72 -5.62 5.63
CA GLY A 152 -19.21 -6.96 5.23
C GLY A 152 -18.44 -8.12 5.86
N PHE A 153 -17.16 -7.90 6.20
CA PHE A 153 -16.31 -8.90 6.86
C PHE A 153 -16.53 -9.01 8.37
N ARG A 154 -17.01 -7.94 9.04
CA ARG A 154 -17.23 -7.93 10.50
C ARG A 154 -18.37 -8.84 10.94
N TYR A 155 -19.34 -9.10 10.07
CA TYR A 155 -20.61 -9.73 10.47
C TYR A 155 -20.78 -11.18 10.00
N LYS A 156 -20.01 -11.64 9.00
CA LYS A 156 -20.31 -12.92 8.35
C LYS A 156 -19.53 -14.11 8.91
N TYR A 157 -18.32 -13.91 9.43
CA TYR A 157 -17.48 -14.99 9.96
C TYR A 157 -16.51 -14.45 11.02
N GLY A 158 -16.73 -14.72 12.31
CA GLY A 158 -15.86 -14.26 13.42
C GLY A 158 -14.39 -14.72 13.36
N LEU A 159 -14.02 -15.59 12.40
CA LEU A 159 -12.63 -15.96 12.09
C LEU A 159 -11.91 -14.87 11.28
N ILE A 160 -12.65 -14.04 10.54
CA ILE A 160 -12.06 -12.98 9.70
C ILE A 160 -11.60 -11.81 10.57
N THR A 161 -12.22 -11.57 11.73
CA THR A 161 -11.83 -10.47 12.61
C THR A 161 -10.42 -10.63 13.17
N THR A 162 -10.01 -11.84 13.58
CA THR A 162 -8.64 -12.09 14.09
C THR A 162 -7.60 -11.93 12.99
N GLN A 163 -7.86 -12.46 11.78
CA GLN A 163 -6.95 -12.31 10.64
C GLN A 163 -6.79 -10.85 10.21
N VAL A 164 -7.89 -10.08 10.24
CA VAL A 164 -7.86 -8.63 9.96
C VAL A 164 -7.09 -7.89 11.05
N THR A 165 -7.34 -8.17 12.34
CA THR A 165 -6.59 -7.49 13.43
C THR A 165 -5.10 -7.81 13.38
N ASP A 166 -4.71 -9.05 13.10
CA ASP A 166 -3.30 -9.43 12.96
C ASP A 166 -2.64 -8.73 11.78
N ALA A 167 -3.32 -8.64 10.64
CA ALA A 167 -2.86 -7.89 9.48
C ALA A 167 -2.70 -6.40 9.78
N LEU A 168 -3.65 -5.79 10.50
CA LEU A 168 -3.57 -4.38 10.87
C LEU A 168 -2.46 -4.11 11.88
N ARG A 169 -2.23 -5.00 12.86
CA ARG A 169 -1.12 -4.88 13.83
C ARG A 169 0.24 -4.91 13.15
N LYS A 170 0.44 -5.81 12.19
CA LYS A 170 1.66 -5.82 11.35
C LYS A 170 1.92 -4.48 10.65
N CYS A 171 0.85 -3.76 10.29
CA CYS A 171 0.95 -2.44 9.67
C CYS A 171 1.15 -1.28 10.66
N GLN A 172 0.96 -1.48 11.97
CA GLN A 172 1.25 -0.44 12.97
C GLN A 172 2.75 -0.24 13.20
N ASP A 173 3.51 -1.32 13.07
CA ASP A 173 4.94 -1.35 13.41
C ASP A 173 5.84 -0.85 12.28
N ILE A 174 5.28 -0.44 11.14
CA ILE A 174 6.08 0.06 10.01
C ILE A 174 6.54 1.51 10.25
N ALA A 175 7.70 1.86 9.69
CA ALA A 175 8.34 3.18 9.80
C ALA A 175 7.61 4.31 9.01
N SER A 176 6.28 4.41 9.16
CA SER A 176 5.45 5.45 8.56
C SER A 176 4.34 5.87 9.50
N LYS A 177 4.44 7.11 10.03
CA LYS A 177 3.40 7.70 10.91
C LYS A 177 2.01 7.67 10.24
N LYS A 178 1.95 7.87 8.91
CA LYS A 178 0.71 7.85 8.14
C LYS A 178 0.08 6.47 8.13
N VAL A 179 0.87 5.43 7.88
CA VAL A 179 0.36 4.06 7.84
C VAL A 179 -0.02 3.57 9.23
N ALA A 180 0.82 3.84 10.24
CA ALA A 180 0.53 3.49 11.63
C ALA A 180 -0.80 4.13 12.11
N ALA A 181 -1.03 5.40 11.79
CA ALA A 181 -2.28 6.08 12.10
C ALA A 181 -3.50 5.45 11.38
N ALA A 182 -3.37 5.13 10.09
CA ALA A 182 -4.43 4.47 9.32
C ALA A 182 -4.74 3.07 9.88
N ALA A 183 -3.71 2.30 10.25
CA ALA A 183 -3.85 0.97 10.85
C ALA A 183 -4.54 1.05 12.22
N GLN A 184 -4.14 1.99 13.09
CA GLN A 184 -4.78 2.21 14.39
C GLN A 184 -6.25 2.62 14.26
N ALA A 185 -6.57 3.50 13.30
CA ALA A 185 -7.94 3.90 13.04
C ALA A 185 -8.81 2.70 12.61
N SER A 186 -8.28 1.84 11.75
CA SER A 186 -8.96 0.60 11.36
C SER A 186 -9.08 -0.37 12.54
N LEU A 187 -8.01 -0.61 13.31
CA LEU A 187 -8.03 -1.50 14.49
C LEU A 187 -9.09 -1.10 15.50
N SER A 188 -9.17 0.18 15.85
CA SER A 188 -10.18 0.70 16.77
C SER A 188 -11.60 0.39 16.31
N THR A 189 -11.82 0.25 15.00
CA THR A 189 -13.11 -0.16 14.47
C THR A 189 -13.37 -1.62 14.83
N PHE A 190 -12.43 -2.54 14.59
CA PHE A 190 -12.59 -3.99 14.79
C PHE A 190 -12.51 -4.45 16.25
N GLU A 191 -11.69 -3.81 17.08
CA GLU A 191 -11.51 -4.10 18.51
C GLU A 191 -12.59 -3.44 19.39
N ALA A 192 -13.35 -2.47 18.87
CA ALA A 192 -14.47 -1.91 19.60
C ALA A 192 -15.49 -3.02 19.94
N PRO A 193 -15.91 -3.14 21.22
CA PRO A 193 -16.91 -4.13 21.61
C PRO A 193 -18.19 -3.92 20.81
N ALA A 194 -18.87 -5.02 20.45
CA ALA A 194 -20.08 -5.04 19.61
C ALA A 194 -21.30 -4.24 20.16
N GLY A 195 -21.12 -3.43 21.21
CA GLY A 195 -22.16 -2.66 21.85
C GLY A 195 -21.93 -1.15 21.73
N LYS A 196 -22.57 -0.54 20.72
CA LYS A 196 -23.44 0.66 20.87
C LYS A 196 -23.91 1.15 19.48
N GLY A 197 -25.01 0.56 19.02
CA GLY A 197 -25.79 0.97 17.85
C GLY A 197 -26.62 -0.23 17.41
N ASN A 198 -27.83 -0.45 17.89
CA ASN A 198 -28.98 0.42 17.71
C ASN A 198 -30.04 0.10 18.80
N LYS A 199 -30.35 1.04 19.71
CA LYS A 199 -31.54 0.94 20.56
C LYS A 199 -32.76 1.30 19.73
N SER A 200 -33.22 0.38 18.89
CA SER A 200 -34.56 0.44 18.29
C SER A 200 -35.03 -0.93 17.83
N ALA A 201 -34.83 -1.97 18.65
CA ALA A 201 -35.70 -3.13 18.57
C ALA A 201 -37.02 -2.77 19.25
N ARG A 202 -38.02 -2.36 18.47
CA ARG A 202 -39.40 -2.29 18.95
C ARG A 202 -39.78 -3.70 19.42
N PRO A 203 -40.32 -3.88 20.64
CA PRO A 203 -40.75 -5.20 21.08
C PRO A 203 -41.91 -5.65 20.17
N VAL A 204 -41.75 -6.80 19.53
CA VAL A 204 -42.86 -7.48 18.85
C VAL A 204 -43.82 -7.91 19.95
N LYS A 205 -45.01 -7.29 19.98
CA LYS A 205 -46.13 -7.77 20.80
C LYS A 205 -46.44 -9.20 20.35
N SER A 206 -46.21 -10.16 21.24
CA SER A 206 -46.79 -11.49 21.14
C SER A 206 -48.32 -11.34 21.18
N ALA A 207 -48.98 -11.69 20.08
CA ALA A 207 -50.43 -11.86 20.05
C ALA A 207 -50.73 -13.30 20.51
N ARG A 208 -51.70 -13.40 21.42
CA ARG A 208 -52.26 -14.65 21.96
C ARG A 208 -52.86 -15.52 20.87
#